data_AF-A0A7S0Z403-F1
#
_entry.id   AF-A0A7S0Z403-F1
#
_cell.length_a   1.000
_cell.length_b   1.000
_cell.length_c   1.000
_cell.angle_alpha   90.00
_cell.angle_beta   90.00
_cell.angle_gamma   90.00
#
_symmetry.space_group_name_H-M   'P 1'
#
loop_
_entity.id
_entity.type
_entity.pdbx_description
1 polymer ?
#
loop_
_entity_poly.entity_id
_entity_poly.type
_entity_poly.pdbx_seq_one_letter_code
_entity_poly.pdbx_strand_id
1 'polypeptide(L)'
;VDLYKYNQRERRTVFEFFDDFPSLSPSMAWFLQVAPSLNPRYYSISSSPFDTASTGAVHITVAAVAWTTPMKRQRKGLCSAWLASLRVGDKVQYTIENGSITLPPQDVPLILVGPGTGIAPFRSFTRERLRQIQVTRSTEGHEKSTWAPTLIVFGCRDAHR
;
A
#
# COMPACT_ATOMS: atom_id res chain seq x y z
N VAL A 1 -35.95 -0.84 11.24
CA VAL A 1 -34.70 -0.05 11.22
C VAL A 1 -34.07 -0.23 9.85
N ASP A 2 -33.73 0.86 9.18
CA ASP A 2 -33.06 0.82 7.87
C ASP A 2 -31.65 0.23 8.05
N LEU A 3 -31.43 -0.99 7.54
CA LEU A 3 -30.18 -1.75 7.68
C LEU A 3 -28.98 -0.95 7.13
N TYR A 4 -29.19 -0.17 6.08
CA TYR A 4 -28.15 0.66 5.49
C TYR A 4 -27.67 1.74 6.46
N LYS A 5 -28.61 2.43 7.13
CA LYS A 5 -28.28 3.45 8.13
C LYS A 5 -27.62 2.84 9.36
N TYR A 6 -28.14 1.71 9.85
CA TYR A 6 -27.61 1.05 11.02
C TYR A 6 -26.19 0.52 10.81
N ASN A 7 -25.95 -0.19 9.69
CA ASN A 7 -24.70 -0.91 9.45
C ASN A 7 -23.71 -0.09 8.61
N GLN A 8 -24.06 0.22 7.36
CA GLN A 8 -23.10 0.75 6.39
C GLN A 8 -22.69 2.19 6.69
N ARG A 9 -23.65 3.06 7.01
CA ARG A 9 -23.37 4.47 7.32
C ARG A 9 -22.50 4.60 8.57
N GLU A 10 -22.78 3.79 9.59
CA GLU A 10 -22.03 3.81 10.85
C GLU A 10 -20.73 2.99 10.82
N ARG A 11 -20.55 2.16 9.79
CA ARG A 11 -19.46 1.17 9.70
C ARG A 11 -19.36 0.33 10.99
N ARG A 12 -20.50 -0.20 11.44
CA ARG A 12 -20.56 -1.02 12.65
C ARG A 12 -19.78 -2.31 12.45
N THR A 13 -19.05 -2.67 13.48
CA THR A 13 -18.40 -3.98 13.58
C THR A 13 -19.40 -5.01 14.07
N VAL A 14 -19.10 -6.28 13.84
CA VAL A 14 -19.94 -7.37 14.35
C VAL A 14 -20.01 -7.38 15.89
N PHE A 15 -18.93 -6.99 16.57
CA PHE A 15 -18.94 -6.88 18.03
C PHE A 15 -19.98 -5.88 18.53
N GLU A 16 -20.02 -4.69 17.93
CA GLU A 16 -21.01 -3.68 18.31
C GLU A 16 -22.43 -4.13 18.00
N PHE A 17 -22.63 -4.89 16.92
CA PHE A 17 -23.93 -5.50 16.65
C PHE A 17 -24.36 -6.44 17.78
N PHE A 18 -23.46 -7.22 18.35
CA PHE A 18 -23.80 -8.06 19.52
C PHE A 18 -24.01 -7.24 20.80
N ASP A 19 -23.28 -6.14 20.99
CA ASP A 19 -23.51 -5.22 22.11
C ASP A 19 -24.92 -4.57 22.05
N ASP A 20 -25.38 -4.21 20.84
CA ASP A 20 -26.70 -3.61 20.63
C ASP A 20 -27.86 -4.61 20.80
N PHE A 21 -27.59 -5.92 20.60
CA PHE A 21 -28.58 -6.98 20.67
C PHE A 21 -28.13 -8.12 21.60
N PRO A 22 -28.06 -7.88 22.93
CA PRO A 22 -27.51 -8.83 23.90
C PRO A 22 -28.31 -10.13 24.03
N SER A 23 -29.56 -10.18 23.54
CA SER A 23 -30.35 -11.40 23.47
C SER A 23 -29.88 -12.38 22.39
N LEU A 24 -29.08 -11.92 21.43
CA LEU A 24 -28.50 -12.78 20.38
C LEU A 24 -27.34 -13.58 20.96
N SER A 25 -27.50 -14.90 20.97
CA SER A 25 -26.51 -15.85 21.47
C SER A 25 -26.16 -16.91 20.42
N PRO A 26 -25.65 -16.51 19.23
CA PRO A 26 -25.24 -17.48 18.23
C PRO A 26 -24.07 -18.32 18.74
N SER A 27 -24.02 -19.59 18.33
CA SER A 27 -22.86 -20.43 18.64
C SER A 27 -21.62 -19.91 17.90
N MET A 28 -20.45 -20.05 18.52
CA MET A 28 -19.17 -19.71 17.87
C MET A 28 -19.00 -20.48 16.55
N ALA A 29 -19.43 -21.73 16.51
CA ALA A 29 -19.38 -22.57 15.31
C ALA A 29 -20.19 -21.97 14.16
N TRP A 30 -21.40 -21.47 14.42
CA TRP A 30 -22.20 -20.79 13.42
C TRP A 30 -21.53 -19.48 12.97
N PHE A 31 -21.02 -18.69 13.92
CA PHE A 31 -20.35 -17.43 13.60
C PHE A 31 -19.14 -17.63 12.68
N LEU A 32 -18.29 -18.62 12.95
CA LEU A 32 -17.12 -18.93 12.12
C LEU A 32 -17.49 -19.41 10.71
N GLN A 33 -18.68 -19.99 10.52
CA GLN A 33 -19.16 -20.40 9.19
C GLN A 33 -19.66 -19.22 8.37
N VAL A 34 -20.25 -18.20 9.00
CA VAL A 34 -20.83 -17.05 8.30
C VAL A 34 -19.88 -15.85 8.23
N ALA A 35 -18.88 -15.78 9.09
CA ALA A 35 -17.91 -14.70 9.11
C ALA A 35 -17.09 -14.71 7.81
N PRO A 36 -16.98 -13.58 7.10
CA PRO A 36 -16.17 -13.51 5.90
C PRO A 36 -14.69 -13.71 6.24
N SER A 37 -13.99 -14.46 5.40
CA SER A 37 -12.54 -14.61 5.49
C SER A 37 -11.83 -13.26 5.40
N LEU A 38 -10.72 -13.14 6.11
CA LEU A 38 -9.93 -11.93 6.07
C LEU A 38 -9.14 -11.85 4.77
N ASN A 39 -9.46 -10.86 3.92
CA ASN A 39 -8.75 -10.64 2.67
C ASN A 39 -7.34 -10.04 2.87
N PRO A 40 -6.35 -10.40 2.03
CA PRO A 40 -5.06 -9.73 2.02
C PRO A 40 -5.19 -8.26 1.58
N ARG A 41 -4.21 -7.43 1.94
CA ARG A 41 -4.14 -6.02 1.53
C ARG A 41 -2.96 -5.83 0.59
N TYR A 42 -3.24 -5.24 -0.57
CA TYR A 42 -2.26 -4.98 -1.61
C TYR A 42 -1.61 -3.61 -1.41
N TYR A 43 -0.30 -3.57 -1.61
CA TYR A 43 0.49 -2.35 -1.61
C TYR A 43 1.42 -2.36 -2.82
N SER A 44 1.56 -1.23 -3.50
CA SER A 44 2.56 -1.09 -4.54
C SER A 44 3.95 -1.13 -3.93
N ILE A 45 4.81 -1.99 -4.48
CA ILE A 45 6.23 -2.06 -4.09
C ILE A 45 6.89 -0.73 -4.45
N SER A 46 7.62 -0.16 -3.49
CA SER A 46 8.28 1.14 -3.62
C SER A 46 9.81 1.07 -3.68
N SER A 47 10.39 -0.14 -3.73
CA SER A 47 11.81 -0.42 -3.99
C SER A 47 12.03 -0.93 -5.42
N SER A 48 13.19 -0.65 -6.01
CA SER A 48 13.65 -1.40 -7.18
C SER A 48 14.25 -2.74 -6.74
N PRO A 49 14.10 -3.83 -7.52
CA PRO A 49 14.78 -5.10 -7.26
C PRO A 49 16.30 -4.96 -7.16
N PHE A 50 16.90 -3.98 -7.87
CA PHE A 50 18.33 -3.73 -7.78
C PHE A 50 18.73 -3.20 -6.40
N ASP A 51 17.97 -2.25 -5.85
CA ASP A 51 18.29 -1.64 -4.55
C ASP A 51 18.31 -2.65 -3.41
N THR A 52 17.49 -3.68 -3.53
CA THR A 52 17.28 -4.67 -2.48
C THR A 52 17.92 -6.01 -2.81
N ALA A 53 18.69 -6.11 -3.90
CA ALA A 53 19.35 -7.35 -4.32
C ALA A 53 20.25 -7.96 -3.23
N SER A 54 20.95 -7.12 -2.45
CA SER A 54 21.84 -7.57 -1.37
C SER A 54 21.12 -7.97 -0.08
N THR A 55 19.88 -7.51 0.11
CA THR A 55 19.12 -7.70 1.36
C THR A 55 17.90 -8.61 1.21
N GLY A 56 17.43 -8.81 -0.03
CA GLY A 56 16.13 -9.44 -0.30
C GLY A 56 14.94 -8.63 0.19
N ALA A 57 15.13 -7.35 0.53
CA ALA A 57 14.08 -6.52 1.11
C ALA A 57 13.00 -6.13 0.08
N VAL A 58 11.80 -5.86 0.58
CA VAL A 58 10.69 -5.27 -0.18
C VAL A 58 10.20 -4.05 0.56
N HIS A 59 10.19 -2.89 -0.10
CA HIS A 59 9.70 -1.66 0.50
C HIS A 59 8.25 -1.42 0.06
N ILE A 60 7.44 -0.92 0.98
CA ILE A 60 6.06 -0.48 0.72
C ILE A 60 5.86 0.92 1.31
N THR A 61 5.00 1.71 0.69
CA THR A 61 4.61 3.04 1.20
C THR A 61 3.15 2.98 1.65
N VAL A 62 2.92 3.13 2.96
CA VAL A 62 1.61 2.88 3.57
C VAL A 62 1.12 4.11 4.32
N ALA A 63 -0.10 4.55 4.02
CA ALA A 63 -0.81 5.51 4.86
C ALA A 63 -1.45 4.79 6.05
N ALA A 64 -1.11 5.20 7.27
CA ALA A 64 -1.83 4.78 8.47
C ALA A 64 -3.28 5.27 8.40
N VAL A 65 -4.22 4.34 8.21
CA VAL A 65 -5.62 4.69 8.03
C VAL A 65 -6.27 4.81 9.40
N ALA A 66 -6.76 5.99 9.73
CA ALA A 66 -7.59 6.24 10.90
C ALA A 66 -8.75 7.17 10.52
N TRP A 67 -9.92 6.92 11.08
CA TRP A 67 -11.10 7.75 10.85
C TRP A 67 -12.02 7.74 12.06
N THR A 68 -12.93 8.70 12.11
CA THR A 68 -13.98 8.78 13.13
C THR A 68 -15.33 8.46 12.49
N THR A 69 -16.11 7.57 13.10
CA THR A 69 -17.47 7.23 12.63
C THR A 69 -18.46 8.36 12.93
N PRO A 70 -19.65 8.40 12.31
CA PRO A 70 -20.68 9.39 12.65
C PRO A 70 -21.05 9.40 14.14
N MET A 71 -21.06 8.23 14.79
CA MET A 71 -21.19 8.10 16.25
C MET A 71 -19.93 8.46 17.06
N LYS A 72 -18.99 9.21 16.50
CA LYS A 72 -17.77 9.71 17.16
C LYS A 72 -16.79 8.61 17.65
N ARG A 73 -16.89 7.39 17.13
CA ARG A 73 -15.96 6.29 17.49
C ARG A 73 -14.71 6.37 16.64
N GLN A 74 -13.54 6.24 17.27
CA GLN A 74 -12.26 6.19 16.55
C GLN A 74 -12.04 4.79 15.97
N ARG A 75 -11.59 4.74 14.72
CA ARG A 75 -11.31 3.51 13.98
C ARG A 75 -9.97 3.59 13.31
N LYS A 76 -9.38 2.41 13.14
CA LYS A 76 -8.13 2.22 12.43
C LYS A 76 -8.29 1.14 11.37
N GLY A 77 -7.58 1.29 10.26
CA GLY A 77 -7.50 0.25 9.23
C GLY A 77 -6.72 -0.93 9.77
N LEU A 78 -7.24 -2.14 9.58
CA LEU A 78 -6.65 -3.35 10.19
C LEU A 78 -5.19 -3.53 9.76
N CYS A 79 -4.91 -3.62 8.46
CA CYS A 79 -3.56 -3.89 7.95
C CYS A 79 -2.61 -2.71 8.18
N SER A 80 -3.04 -1.47 7.93
CA SER A 80 -2.15 -0.31 8.08
C SER A 80 -1.81 0.01 9.53
N ALA A 81 -2.73 -0.21 10.47
CA ALA A 81 -2.44 -0.09 11.89
C ALA A 81 -1.56 -1.25 12.40
N TRP A 82 -1.79 -2.46 11.90
CA TRP A 82 -0.94 -3.61 12.20
C TRP A 82 0.50 -3.37 11.72
N LEU A 83 0.68 -2.96 10.47
CA LEU A 83 2.00 -2.60 9.91
C LEU A 83 2.69 -1.49 10.72
N ALA A 84 1.95 -0.46 11.13
CA ALA A 84 2.48 0.63 11.96
C ALA A 84 2.88 0.20 13.38
N SER A 85 2.42 -0.97 13.85
CA SER A 85 2.74 -1.51 15.17
C SER A 85 3.96 -2.44 15.18
N LEU A 86 4.43 -2.89 13.99
CA LEU A 86 5.54 -3.82 13.85
C LEU A 86 6.86 -3.20 14.30
N ARG A 87 7.75 -4.06 14.79
CA ARG A 87 9.11 -3.73 15.20
C ARG A 87 10.12 -4.50 14.34
N VAL A 88 11.36 -4.02 14.34
CA VAL A 88 12.46 -4.74 13.68
C VAL A 88 12.58 -6.13 14.28
N GLY A 89 12.56 -7.16 13.43
CA GLY A 89 12.59 -8.57 13.83
C GLY A 89 11.23 -9.27 13.77
N ASP A 90 10.12 -8.53 13.69
CA ASP A 90 8.80 -9.13 13.51
C ASP A 90 8.69 -9.83 12.16
N LYS A 91 8.00 -10.98 12.14
CA LYS A 91 7.78 -11.75 10.92
C LYS A 91 6.51 -11.29 10.23
N VAL A 92 6.62 -11.00 8.93
CA VAL A 92 5.51 -10.60 8.07
C VAL A 92 5.31 -11.68 7.02
N GLN A 93 4.08 -12.21 6.94
CA GLN A 93 3.69 -13.09 5.83
C GLN A 93 3.16 -12.23 4.68
N TYR A 94 3.71 -12.43 3.49
CA TYR A 94 3.30 -11.73 2.28
C TYR A 94 3.56 -12.60 1.04
N THR A 95 2.87 -12.25 -0.04
CA THR A 95 3.09 -12.79 -1.38
C THR A 95 3.32 -11.62 -2.33
N ILE A 96 4.13 -11.83 -3.37
CA ILE A 96 4.32 -10.85 -4.44
C ILE A 96 3.39 -11.23 -5.59
N GLU A 97 2.63 -10.25 -6.05
CA GLU A 97 1.68 -10.38 -7.14
C GLU A 97 2.11 -9.45 -8.28
N ASN A 98 1.94 -9.90 -9.52
CA ASN A 98 2.30 -9.10 -10.68
C ASN A 98 1.41 -7.87 -10.77
N GLY A 99 2.04 -6.69 -10.84
CA GLY A 99 1.34 -5.43 -11.03
C GLY A 99 0.84 -5.23 -12.46
N SER A 100 -0.05 -4.27 -12.66
CA SER A 100 -0.55 -3.87 -13.98
C SER A 100 0.36 -2.89 -14.73
N ILE A 101 1.35 -2.33 -14.04
CA ILE A 101 2.28 -1.34 -14.60
C ILE A 101 3.69 -1.90 -14.66
N THR A 102 4.36 -1.66 -15.78
CA THR A 102 5.75 -2.05 -16.02
C THR A 102 6.56 -0.82 -16.38
N LEU A 103 7.86 -0.86 -16.06
CA LEU A 103 8.78 0.22 -16.41
C LEU A 103 9.15 0.12 -17.90
N PRO A 104 8.89 1.15 -18.72
CA PRO A 104 9.32 1.17 -20.11
C PRO A 104 10.86 1.22 -20.26
N PRO A 105 11.40 0.77 -21.42
CA PRO A 105 12.84 0.86 -21.75
C PRO A 105 13.45 2.26 -21.56
N GLN A 106 14.76 2.33 -21.31
CA GLN A 106 15.47 3.54 -20.84
C GLN A 106 15.40 4.75 -21.79
N ASP A 107 15.16 4.52 -23.06
CA ASP A 107 15.06 5.50 -24.15
C ASP A 107 13.64 6.09 -24.30
N VAL A 108 12.66 5.60 -23.52
CA VAL A 108 11.28 6.11 -23.52
C VAL A 108 11.10 7.19 -22.45
N PRO A 109 10.59 8.40 -22.74
CA PRO A 109 10.34 9.41 -21.71
C PRO A 109 9.20 8.98 -20.77
N LEU A 110 9.31 9.33 -19.50
CA LEU A 110 8.31 8.98 -18.48
C LEU A 110 7.65 10.24 -17.89
N ILE A 111 6.33 10.21 -17.76
CA ILE A 111 5.54 11.18 -16.97
C ILE A 111 4.84 10.39 -15.87
N LEU A 112 5.29 10.57 -14.62
CA LEU A 112 4.84 9.82 -13.46
C LEU A 112 3.99 10.73 -12.56
N VAL A 113 2.67 10.50 -12.52
CA VAL A 113 1.71 11.33 -11.77
C VAL A 113 1.18 10.55 -10.57
N GLY A 114 1.63 10.88 -9.36
CA GLY A 114 1.33 10.11 -8.15
C GLY A 114 1.25 10.94 -6.89
N PRO A 115 0.08 11.52 -6.54
CA PRO A 115 -0.08 12.26 -5.29
C PRO A 115 -0.14 11.33 -4.06
N GLY A 116 0.36 11.80 -2.92
CA GLY A 116 0.36 11.08 -1.65
C GLY A 116 1.02 9.70 -1.75
N THR A 117 0.36 8.66 -1.23
CA THR A 117 0.85 7.28 -1.33
C THR A 117 0.88 6.74 -2.76
N GLY A 118 0.25 7.42 -3.72
CA GLY A 118 0.32 7.08 -5.15
C GLY A 118 1.74 7.18 -5.73
N ILE A 119 2.68 7.82 -5.03
CA ILE A 119 4.10 7.86 -5.42
C ILE A 119 4.81 6.50 -5.28
N ALA A 120 4.23 5.55 -4.54
CA ALA A 120 4.87 4.28 -4.19
C ALA A 120 5.52 3.55 -5.38
N PRO A 121 4.79 3.17 -6.45
CA PRO A 121 5.40 2.47 -7.58
C PRO A 121 6.41 3.34 -8.35
N PHE A 122 6.17 4.65 -8.40
CA PHE A 122 7.06 5.57 -9.11
C PHE A 122 8.40 5.74 -8.41
N ARG A 123 8.43 5.62 -7.07
CA ARG A 123 9.69 5.49 -6.33
C ARG A 123 10.49 4.28 -6.80
N SER A 124 9.84 3.13 -7.03
CA SER A 124 10.51 1.94 -7.58
C SER A 124 11.05 2.20 -8.98
N PHE A 125 10.21 2.76 -9.87
CA PHE A 125 10.57 3.03 -11.27
C PHE A 125 11.73 4.02 -11.41
N THR A 126 11.70 5.12 -10.64
CA THR A 126 12.77 6.12 -10.67
C THR A 126 14.09 5.54 -10.18
N ARG A 127 14.08 4.70 -9.13
CA ARG A 127 15.30 4.06 -8.63
C ARG A 127 15.88 3.06 -9.63
N GLU A 128 15.02 2.28 -10.26
CA GLU A 128 15.42 1.37 -11.34
C GLU A 128 16.05 2.13 -12.53
N ARG A 129 15.39 3.20 -13.01
CA ARG A 129 15.91 4.09 -14.07
C ARG A 129 17.26 4.71 -13.74
N LEU A 130 17.40 5.25 -12.52
CA LEU A 130 18.66 5.85 -12.08
C LEU A 130 19.78 4.83 -12.08
N ARG A 131 19.50 3.61 -11.61
CA ARG A 131 20.49 2.56 -11.59
C ARG A 131 20.90 2.12 -12.98
N GLN A 132 19.92 1.91 -13.83
CA GLN A 132 20.08 1.62 -15.25
C GLN A 132 21.02 2.63 -15.93
N ILE A 133 20.78 3.93 -15.75
CA ILE A 133 21.65 5.00 -16.26
C ILE A 133 23.08 4.90 -15.70
N GLN A 134 23.23 4.62 -14.41
CA GLN A 134 24.54 4.47 -13.78
C GLN A 134 25.34 3.27 -14.33
N VAL A 135 24.67 2.13 -14.57
CA VAL A 135 25.30 0.97 -15.21
C VAL A 135 25.81 1.36 -16.59
N THR A 136 24.93 1.90 -17.44
CA THR A 136 25.27 2.22 -18.83
C THR A 136 26.41 3.23 -18.93
N ARG A 137 26.43 4.25 -18.05
CA ARG A 137 27.56 5.20 -17.95
C ARG A 137 28.89 4.56 -17.60
N SER A 138 28.86 3.48 -16.81
CA SER A 138 30.07 2.78 -16.37
C SER A 138 30.59 1.80 -17.42
N THR A 139 29.73 1.26 -18.29
CA THR A 139 30.07 0.19 -19.23
C THR A 139 30.28 0.66 -20.68
N GLU A 140 29.56 1.67 -21.16
CA GLU A 140 29.49 1.99 -22.60
C GLU A 140 30.13 3.33 -23.00
N GLY A 141 30.65 4.10 -22.03
CA GLY A 141 31.16 5.46 -22.29
C GLY A 141 30.05 6.45 -22.67
N HIS A 142 30.35 7.75 -22.65
CA HIS A 142 29.35 8.81 -22.81
C HIS A 142 28.71 8.90 -24.22
N GLU A 143 29.24 8.19 -25.22
CA GLU A 143 28.95 8.48 -26.63
C GLU A 143 27.73 7.77 -27.23
N LYS A 144 27.11 6.80 -26.54
CA LYS A 144 25.96 6.04 -27.11
C LYS A 144 24.76 5.81 -26.20
N SER A 145 24.77 6.28 -24.96
CA SER A 145 23.68 6.00 -24.02
C SER A 145 22.52 7.01 -24.20
N THR A 146 21.45 6.60 -24.89
CA THR A 146 20.21 7.37 -25.00
C THR A 146 19.31 7.07 -23.80
N TRP A 147 19.40 7.88 -22.74
CA TRP A 147 18.40 7.88 -21.67
C TRP A 147 17.40 9.01 -21.88
N ALA A 148 16.11 8.68 -21.76
CA ALA A 148 15.05 9.66 -21.86
C ALA A 148 14.70 10.28 -20.49
N PRO A 149 14.23 11.54 -20.47
CA PRO A 149 13.89 12.23 -19.23
C PRO A 149 12.72 11.56 -18.49
N THR A 150 12.73 11.70 -17.16
CA THR A 150 11.63 11.29 -16.28
C THR A 150 11.10 12.51 -15.55
N LEU A 151 9.83 12.85 -15.77
CA LEU A 151 9.10 13.90 -15.06
C LEU A 151 8.22 13.26 -13.99
N ILE A 152 8.31 13.77 -12.75
CA ILE A 152 7.46 13.34 -11.64
C ILE A 152 6.57 14.51 -11.24
N VAL A 153 5.26 14.27 -11.25
CA VAL A 153 4.24 15.19 -10.74
C VAL A 153 3.71 14.63 -9.43
N PHE A 154 4.17 15.21 -8.32
CA PHE A 154 3.79 14.83 -6.96
C PHE A 154 2.87 15.88 -6.33
N GLY A 155 2.01 15.44 -5.42
CA GLY A 155 1.13 16.32 -4.64
C GLY A 155 0.93 15.81 -3.22
N CYS A 156 0.96 16.72 -2.26
CA CYS A 156 0.66 16.46 -0.85
C CYS A 156 -0.07 17.66 -0.24
N ARG A 157 -0.50 17.56 1.02
CA ARG A 157 -1.25 18.64 1.68
C ARG A 157 -0.36 19.80 2.11
N ASP A 158 0.86 19.51 2.52
CA ASP A 158 1.83 20.47 3.05
C ASP A 158 3.23 19.96 2.73
N ALA A 159 4.09 20.82 2.20
CA ALA A 159 5.45 20.49 1.80
C ALA A 159 6.42 20.37 2.99
N HIS A 160 6.04 20.88 4.17
CA HIS A 160 6.91 20.98 5.35
C HIS A 160 6.56 19.99 6.47
N ARG A 161 5.58 19.11 6.23
CA ARG A 161 5.10 18.14 7.21
C ARG A 161 5.59 16.73 6.90
#